data_AF-A0A5M4AHI6-F1
#
_entry.id   AF-A0A5M4AHI6-F1
#
_cell.length_a   1.000
_cell.length_b   1.000
_cell.length_c   1.000
_cell.angle_alpha   90.00
_cell.angle_beta   90.00
_cell.angle_gamma   90.00
#
_symmetry.space_group_name_H-M   'P 1'
#
loop_
_entity.id
_entity.type
_entity.pdbx_description
1 polymer ?
#
loop_
_entity_poly.entity_id
_entity_poly.type
_entity_poly.pdbx_seq_one_letter_code
_entity_poly.pdbx_strand_id
1 'polypeptide(L)'
;MESFTLKQIDEIEGKQKIYKLEIDDKCLFDDFEDEIEKRGQYSDELATIYAHIEDFANNKTLPQTKFRILNKGVKNDKIKEYEFKSKHLRIYGIKAPSGQIIIMGGYKKTQKKDINRLKNIKAIYIKTL
;
A
#
# COMPACT_ATOMS: atom_id res chain seq x y z
N MET A 1 -23.55 -1.30 3.10
CA MET A 1 -22.59 -0.25 2.72
C MET A 1 -21.30 -0.65 3.39
N GLU A 2 -20.22 -0.82 2.63
CA GLU A 2 -18.91 -1.17 3.23
C GLU A 2 -18.48 -0.01 4.14
N SER A 3 -17.99 -0.32 5.34
CA SER A 3 -17.40 0.66 6.25
C SER A 3 -15.91 0.78 5.95
N PHE A 4 -15.41 2.02 5.88
CA PHE A 4 -13.99 2.28 5.65
C PHE A 4 -13.39 2.98 6.87
N THR A 5 -12.35 2.38 7.44
CA THR A 5 -11.61 2.94 8.57
C THR A 5 -10.14 3.07 8.21
N LEU A 6 -9.51 4.19 8.59
CA LEU A 6 -8.07 4.37 8.47
C LEU A 6 -7.43 4.17 9.83
N LYS A 7 -6.51 3.21 9.92
CA LYS A 7 -5.66 3.04 11.10
C LYS A 7 -4.27 3.55 10.79
N GLN A 8 -3.72 4.39 11.66
CA GLN A 8 -2.33 4.82 11.54
C GLN A 8 -1.42 3.60 11.74
N ILE A 9 -0.32 3.53 10.99
CA ILE A 9 0.75 2.54 11.22
C ILE A 9 1.78 3.23 12.11
N ASP A 10 1.74 2.96 13.41
CA ASP A 10 2.54 3.66 14.42
C ASP A 10 4.01 3.26 14.39
N GLU A 11 4.33 2.11 13.80
CA GLU A 11 5.69 1.61 13.60
C GLU A 11 6.48 2.43 12.56
N ILE A 12 5.81 3.25 11.75
CA ILE A 12 6.46 4.08 10.74
C ILE A 12 6.69 5.49 11.28
N GLU A 13 7.94 5.77 11.65
CA GLU A 13 8.36 7.10 12.07
C GLU A 13 8.68 7.99 10.85
N GLY A 14 7.76 8.88 10.49
CA GLY A 14 7.95 9.75 9.33
C GLY A 14 7.27 11.10 9.41
N LYS A 15 7.74 12.02 8.57
CA LYS A 15 7.14 13.37 8.41
C LYS A 15 5.70 13.32 7.91
N GLN A 16 5.37 12.32 7.09
CA GLN A 16 4.03 12.04 6.63
C GLN A 16 3.47 10.84 7.39
N LYS A 17 2.23 10.96 7.87
CA LYS A 17 1.49 9.82 8.44
C LYS A 17 1.14 8.81 7.35
N ILE A 18 1.37 7.54 7.65
CA ILE A 18 0.97 6.40 6.82
C ILE A 18 -0.18 5.70 7.53
N TYR A 19 -1.22 5.37 6.77
CA TYR A 19 -2.38 4.64 7.25
C TYR A 19 -2.51 3.31 6.53
N LYS A 20 -3.14 2.34 7.18
CA LYS A 20 -3.70 1.14 6.56
C LYS A 20 -5.21 1.27 6.43
N LEU A 21 -5.76 0.73 5.35
CA LEU A 21 -7.20 0.71 5.09
C LEU A 21 -7.84 -0.54 5.69
N GLU A 22 -8.90 -0.34 6.46
CA GLU A 22 -9.83 -1.38 6.88
C GLU A 22 -11.15 -1.24 6.15
N ILE A 23 -11.67 -2.38 5.69
CA ILE A 23 -12.95 -2.50 5.01
C ILE A 23 -13.77 -3.53 5.79
N ASP A 24 -14.89 -3.12 6.38
CA ASP A 24 -15.74 -3.98 7.22
C ASP A 24 -14.92 -4.73 8.30
N ASP A 25 -14.15 -3.97 9.09
CA ASP A 25 -13.26 -4.46 10.16
C ASP A 25 -12.15 -5.41 9.71
N LYS A 26 -11.89 -5.49 8.39
CA LYS A 26 -10.84 -6.33 7.82
C LYS A 26 -9.75 -5.48 7.17
N CYS A 27 -8.50 -5.68 7.60
CA CYS A 27 -7.33 -5.08 6.96
C CYS A 27 -6.63 -6.09 6.04
N LEU A 28 -6.68 -5.84 4.73
CA LEU A 28 -6.01 -6.69 3.74
C LEU A 28 -4.48 -6.62 3.78
N PHE A 29 -3.93 -5.56 4.38
CA PHE A 29 -2.50 -5.46 4.60
C PHE A 29 -2.08 -6.34 5.78
N ASP A 30 -2.76 -6.22 6.93
CA ASP A 30 -2.49 -7.07 8.11
C ASP A 30 -2.65 -8.56 7.76
N ASP A 31 -3.70 -8.94 7.03
CA ASP A 31 -3.89 -10.32 6.55
C ASP A 31 -2.67 -10.85 5.78
N PHE A 32 -2.05 -9.99 4.98
CA PHE A 32 -0.88 -10.35 4.19
C PHE A 32 0.37 -10.45 5.05
N GLU A 33 0.55 -9.58 6.04
CA GLU A 33 1.65 -9.66 7.00
C GLU A 33 1.58 -10.96 7.80
N ASP A 34 0.40 -11.25 8.32
CA ASP A 34 0.05 -12.51 8.98
C ASP A 34 0.37 -13.74 8.10
N GLU A 35 0.07 -13.68 6.80
CA GLU A 35 0.39 -14.76 5.85
C GLU A 35 1.91 -14.94 5.72
N ILE A 36 2.67 -13.85 5.59
CA ILE A 36 4.14 -13.86 5.47
C ILE A 36 4.78 -14.42 6.74
N GLU A 37 4.32 -13.98 7.91
CA GLU A 37 4.79 -14.47 9.20
C GLU A 37 4.50 -15.97 9.37
N LYS A 38 3.26 -16.40 9.15
CA LYS A 38 2.85 -17.82 9.30
C LYS A 38 3.60 -18.75 8.35
N ARG A 39 3.95 -18.28 7.15
CA ARG A 39 4.75 -19.06 6.20
C ARG A 39 6.23 -19.12 6.55
N GLY A 40 6.73 -18.20 7.38
CA GLY A 40 8.15 -18.07 7.69
C GLY A 40 9.00 -17.74 6.46
N GLN A 41 8.41 -17.12 5.43
CA GLN A 41 9.08 -16.83 4.16
C GLN A 41 8.87 -15.38 3.77
N TYR A 42 9.96 -14.71 3.34
CA TYR A 42 9.99 -13.33 2.88
C TYR A 42 9.90 -12.25 3.97
N SER A 43 10.10 -12.61 5.24
CA SER A 43 10.14 -11.64 6.35
C SER A 43 11.18 -10.53 6.13
N ASP A 44 12.38 -10.88 5.66
CA ASP A 44 13.43 -9.90 5.31
C ASP A 44 13.00 -8.93 4.21
N GLU A 45 12.19 -9.42 3.26
CA GLU A 45 11.67 -8.59 2.18
C GLU A 45 10.56 -7.66 2.65
N LEU A 46 9.72 -8.12 3.59
CA LEU A 46 8.71 -7.30 4.23
C LEU A 46 9.38 -6.19 5.06
N ALA A 47 10.39 -6.52 5.86
CA ALA A 47 11.19 -5.54 6.60
C ALA A 47 11.88 -4.52 5.67
N THR A 48 12.42 -4.97 4.54
CA THR A 48 12.98 -4.09 3.51
C THR A 48 11.92 -3.13 2.95
N ILE A 49 10.69 -3.60 2.75
CA ILE A 49 9.60 -2.73 2.30
C ILE A 49 9.22 -1.73 3.37
N TYR A 50 9.16 -2.11 4.65
CA TYR A 50 8.95 -1.16 5.75
C TYR A 50 9.97 -0.03 5.76
N ALA A 51 11.26 -0.35 5.60
CA ALA A 51 12.30 0.66 5.46
C ALA A 51 12.06 1.59 4.26
N HIS A 52 11.58 1.07 3.13
CA HIS A 52 11.18 1.92 2.00
C HIS A 52 9.96 2.79 2.31
N ILE A 53 8.97 2.28 3.04
CA ILE A 53 7.78 3.05 3.43
C ILE A 53 8.20 4.19 4.36
N GLU A 54 9.09 3.94 5.31
CA GLU A 54 9.62 4.96 6.23
C GLU A 54 10.46 6.02 5.51
N ASP A 55 11.33 5.60 4.59
CA ASP A 55 12.06 6.53 3.70
C ASP A 55 11.08 7.43 2.93
N PHE A 56 10.02 6.85 2.38
CA PHE A 56 8.96 7.57 1.68
C PHE A 56 8.20 8.53 2.61
N ALA A 57 7.84 8.08 3.81
CA ALA A 57 7.18 8.89 4.84
C ALA A 57 8.05 10.09 5.24
N ASN A 58 9.37 9.94 5.17
CA ASN A 58 10.35 11.01 5.39
C ASN A 58 10.66 11.87 4.16
N ASN A 59 9.86 11.77 3.10
CA ASN A 59 10.01 12.48 1.83
C ASN A 59 11.31 12.16 1.07
N LYS A 60 11.94 11.01 1.32
CA LYS A 60 13.11 10.60 0.52
C LYS A 60 12.67 10.12 -0.85
N THR A 61 13.47 10.45 -1.86
CA THR A 61 13.27 9.95 -3.22
C THR A 61 13.69 8.49 -3.29
N LEU A 62 12.76 7.63 -3.71
CA LEU A 62 13.04 6.22 -3.93
C LEU A 62 13.24 5.91 -5.42
N PRO A 63 14.22 5.06 -5.77
CA PRO A 63 14.37 4.55 -7.13
C PRO A 63 13.11 3.86 -7.63
N GLN A 64 12.87 3.94 -8.94
CA GLN A 64 11.71 3.28 -9.56
C GLN A 64 11.67 1.78 -9.30
N THR A 65 12.82 1.14 -9.05
CA THR A 65 12.93 -0.29 -8.70
C THR A 65 12.35 -0.63 -7.34
N LYS A 66 12.28 0.34 -6.40
CA LYS A 66 11.78 0.20 -5.02
C LYS A 66 10.39 0.79 -4.81
N PHE A 67 10.07 1.89 -5.49
CA PHE A 67 8.77 2.56 -5.42
C PHE A 67 8.32 2.97 -6.82
N ARG A 68 7.04 2.81 -7.13
CA ARG A 68 6.50 3.20 -8.44
C ARG A 68 5.09 3.75 -8.31
N ILE A 69 4.83 4.89 -8.95
CA ILE A 69 3.48 5.38 -9.22
C ILE A 69 2.90 4.59 -10.40
N LEU A 70 1.79 3.90 -10.17
CA LEU A 70 1.16 2.98 -11.12
C LEU A 70 0.34 3.70 -12.19
N ASN A 71 -0.36 4.77 -11.82
CA ASN A 71 -1.19 5.58 -12.71
C ASN A 71 -0.49 6.87 -13.17
N LYS A 72 0.84 6.84 -13.31
CA LYS A 72 1.62 7.99 -13.80
C LYS A 72 1.16 8.34 -15.22
N GLY A 73 0.77 9.59 -15.45
CA GLY A 73 0.33 10.08 -16.76
C GLY A 73 -1.18 9.92 -17.06
N VAL A 74 -1.96 9.32 -16.15
CA VAL A 74 -3.43 9.32 -16.28
C VAL A 74 -3.95 10.74 -15.97
N LYS A 75 -4.49 11.40 -17.01
CA LYS A 75 -5.09 12.73 -16.87
C LYS A 75 -6.32 12.66 -15.96
N ASN A 76 -6.51 13.68 -15.13
CA ASN A 76 -7.63 13.84 -14.19
C ASN A 76 -7.73 12.83 -13.03
N ASP A 77 -6.79 11.89 -12.89
CA ASP A 77 -6.75 11.02 -11.70
C ASP A 77 -6.07 11.75 -10.53
N LYS A 78 -6.91 12.27 -9.63
CA LYS A 78 -6.51 13.01 -8.42
C LYS A 78 -5.90 12.09 -7.37
N ILE A 79 -6.25 10.80 -7.37
CA ILE A 79 -5.73 9.83 -6.40
C ILE A 79 -4.61 9.02 -7.05
N LYS A 80 -3.39 9.18 -6.58
CA LYS A 80 -2.25 8.42 -7.11
C LYS A 80 -2.26 7.01 -6.55
N GLU A 81 -2.09 6.03 -7.43
CA GLU A 81 -1.84 4.64 -7.08
C GLU A 81 -0.34 4.41 -7.06
N TYR A 82 0.15 3.67 -6.09
CA TYR A 82 1.57 3.34 -6.02
C TYR A 82 1.81 1.92 -5.51
N GLU A 83 3.03 1.44 -5.74
CA GLU A 83 3.54 0.20 -5.19
C GLU A 83 4.94 0.40 -4.58
N PHE A 84 5.16 -0.22 -3.42
CA PHE A 84 6.48 -0.53 -2.89
C PHE A 84 6.91 -1.93 -3.32
N LYS A 85 8.21 -2.12 -3.52
CA LYS A 85 8.73 -3.31 -4.18
C LYS A 85 9.95 -3.87 -3.47
N SER A 86 9.93 -5.20 -3.30
CA SER A 86 11.10 -6.02 -3.05
C SER A 86 11.35 -6.98 -4.23
N LYS A 87 12.04 -8.11 -4.00
CA LYS A 87 12.25 -9.14 -5.02
C LYS A 87 10.94 -9.83 -5.38
N HIS A 88 10.22 -10.35 -4.39
CA HIS A 88 8.99 -11.13 -4.56
C HIS A 88 7.73 -10.42 -4.09
N LEU A 89 7.83 -9.47 -3.15
CA LEU A 89 6.66 -8.83 -2.52
C LEU A 89 6.36 -7.47 -3.14
N ARG A 90 5.08 -7.10 -3.15
CA ARG A 90 4.57 -5.80 -3.58
C ARG A 90 3.55 -5.31 -2.55
N ILE A 91 3.73 -4.09 -2.05
CA ILE A 91 2.74 -3.44 -1.19
C ILE A 91 2.12 -2.30 -1.95
N TYR A 92 0.79 -2.27 -2.00
CA TYR A 92 0.00 -1.38 -2.82
C TYR A 92 -0.71 -0.35 -1.95
N GLY A 93 -0.71 0.89 -2.43
CA GLY A 93 -1.38 1.97 -1.73
C GLY A 93 -1.84 3.09 -2.66
N ILE A 94 -2.50 4.05 -2.05
CA ILE A 94 -2.99 5.26 -2.70
C ILE A 94 -2.59 6.51 -1.92
N LYS A 95 -2.46 7.62 -2.65
CA LYS A 95 -2.38 8.97 -2.06
C LYS A 95 -3.74 9.64 -2.22
N ALA A 96 -4.49 9.70 -1.12
CA ALA A 96 -5.80 10.35 -1.02
C ALA A 96 -5.69 11.70 -0.28
N PRO A 97 -6.73 12.55 -0.27
CA PRO A 97 -6.76 13.76 0.55
C PRO A 97 -6.53 13.48 2.05
N SER A 98 -6.97 12.32 2.55
CA SER A 98 -6.75 11.88 3.93
C SER A 98 -5.30 11.45 4.24
N GLY A 99 -4.44 11.30 3.22
CA GLY A 99 -3.03 10.98 3.40
C GLY A 99 -2.54 9.83 2.53
N GLN A 100 -1.47 9.18 2.99
CA GLN A 100 -0.89 7.99 2.36
C GLN A 100 -1.55 6.75 2.95
N ILE A 101 -2.18 5.95 2.11
CA ILE A 101 -2.97 4.79 2.56
C ILE A 101 -2.42 3.53 1.89
N ILE A 102 -1.90 2.61 2.69
CA ILE A 102 -1.60 1.24 2.30
C ILE A 102 -2.90 0.44 2.32
N ILE A 103 -3.15 -0.31 1.25
CA ILE A 103 -4.40 -1.07 1.08
C ILE A 103 -4.14 -2.56 1.23
N MET A 104 -3.13 -3.09 0.54
CA MET A 104 -2.91 -4.54 0.50
C MET A 104 -1.47 -4.89 0.12
N GLY A 105 -1.04 -6.07 0.53
CA GLY A 105 0.13 -6.73 -0.02
C GLY A 105 -0.20 -7.75 -1.10
N GLY A 106 0.84 -8.21 -1.79
CA GLY A 106 0.74 -9.23 -2.82
C GLY A 106 2.12 -9.65 -3.34
N TYR A 107 2.11 -10.50 -4.36
CA TYR A 107 3.33 -11.06 -4.94
C TYR A 107 3.58 -10.50 -6.33
N LYS A 108 4.85 -10.37 -6.71
CA LYS A 108 5.25 -9.95 -8.06
C LYS A 108 4.58 -10.79 -9.16
N LYS A 109 4.40 -12.09 -8.93
CA LYS A 109 3.74 -13.01 -9.88
C LYS A 109 2.25 -12.72 -10.08
N THR A 110 1.58 -12.13 -9.09
CA THR A 110 0.14 -11.79 -9.14
C THR A 110 -0.12 -10.30 -9.41
N GLN A 111 0.93 -9.52 -9.66
CA GLN A 111 0.88 -8.05 -9.77
C GLN A 111 -0.24 -7.52 -10.67
N LYS A 112 -0.50 -8.14 -11.84
CA LYS A 112 -1.58 -7.69 -12.74
C LYS A 112 -2.96 -7.81 -12.09
N LYS A 113 -3.21 -8.90 -11.37
CA LYS A 113 -4.45 -9.13 -10.62
C LYS A 113 -4.56 -8.16 -9.45
N ASP A 114 -3.45 -7.96 -8.73
CA ASP A 114 -3.40 -7.09 -7.55
C ASP A 114 -3.64 -5.61 -7.92
N ILE A 115 -3.07 -5.14 -9.03
CA ILE A 115 -3.33 -3.78 -9.55
C ILE A 115 -4.81 -3.60 -9.91
N ASN A 116 -5.46 -4.61 -10.51
CA ASN A 116 -6.89 -4.53 -10.79
C ASN A 116 -7.73 -4.50 -9.50
N ARG A 117 -7.35 -5.28 -8.48
CA ARG A 117 -7.98 -5.27 -7.16
C ARG A 117 -7.82 -3.90 -6.48
N LEU A 118 -6.62 -3.32 -6.51
CA LEU A 118 -6.33 -1.98 -6.02
C LEU A 118 -7.26 -0.93 -6.65
N LYS A 119 -7.41 -0.98 -7.98
CA LYS A 119 -8.28 -0.05 -8.72
C LYS A 119 -9.74 -0.17 -8.30
N ASN A 120 -10.23 -1.40 -8.11
CA ASN A 120 -11.60 -1.64 -7.67
C ASN A 120 -11.83 -1.09 -6.25
N ILE A 121 -10.93 -1.38 -5.31
CA ILE A 121 -11.01 -0.86 -3.94
C ILE A 121 -10.96 0.67 -3.95
N LYS A 122 -10.00 1.26 -4.69
CA LYS A 122 -9.89 2.71 -4.86
C LYS A 122 -11.19 3.33 -5.38
N ALA A 123 -11.81 2.71 -6.39
CA ALA A 123 -13.04 3.22 -7.00
C ALA A 123 -14.24 3.19 -6.05
N ILE A 124 -14.25 2.27 -5.07
CA ILE A 124 -15.28 2.22 -4.04
C ILE A 124 -14.96 3.24 -2.94
N TYR A 125 -13.74 3.24 -2.41
CA TYR A 125 -13.29 4.18 -1.36
C TYR A 125 -13.45 5.65 -1.76
N ILE A 126 -13.19 6.00 -3.03
CA ILE A 126 -13.38 7.38 -3.50
C ILE A 126 -14.83 7.87 -3.35
N LYS A 127 -15.82 6.97 -3.38
CA LYS A 127 -17.24 7.35 -3.21
C LYS A 127 -17.58 7.69 -1.77
N THR A 128 -16.70 7.40 -0.83
CA THR A 128 -16.89 7.68 0.60
C THR A 128 -16.06 8.88 1.08
N LEU A 129 -15.29 9.51 0.19
CA LEU A 129 -14.54 10.75 0.42
C LEU A 129 -15.41 11.98 0.12
#